data_AF-A0A5B8KTZ7-F1
#
_entry.id   AF-A0A5B8KTZ7-F1
#
_cell.length_a   1.000
_cell.length_b   1.000
_cell.length_c   1.000
_cell.angle_alpha   90.00
_cell.angle_beta   90.00
_cell.angle_gamma   90.00
#
_symmetry.space_group_name_H-M   'P 1'
#
loop_
_entity.id
_entity.type
_entity.pdbx_description
1 polymer ?
#
loop_
_entity_poly.entity_id
_entity_poly.type
_entity_poly.pdbx_seq_one_letter_code
_entity_poly.pdbx_strand_id
1 'polypeptide(L)'
;MSYELSDSLRELASDLSEFASGGVVLDGPNVEKLMQRIRHFGDLALALEHRVSRNIWNGLAATEREERERETAAILAAVAEPGSNVTLLPGLERPFSDGRPETLS
;
A
#
# COMPACT_ATOMS: atom_id res chain seq x y z
N MET A 1 7.82 2.53 15.66
CA MET A 1 7.79 1.33 14.79
C MET A 1 6.57 0.52 15.16
N SER A 2 5.67 0.25 14.22
CA SER A 2 4.47 -0.58 14.48
C SER A 2 4.84 -2.05 14.26
N TYR A 3 4.73 -2.86 15.31
CA TYR A 3 4.97 -4.32 15.27
C TYR A 3 3.72 -5.12 14.92
N GLU A 4 2.63 -4.46 14.53
CA GLU A 4 1.34 -5.09 14.24
C GLU A 4 1.42 -6.26 13.26
N LEU A 5 2.36 -6.27 12.30
CA LEU A 5 2.55 -7.41 11.39
C LEU A 5 3.08 -8.65 12.13
N SER A 6 4.11 -8.45 12.95
CA SER A 6 4.68 -9.48 13.83
C SER A 6 3.63 -9.99 14.81
N ASP A 7 2.83 -9.09 15.36
CA ASP A 7 1.80 -9.43 16.35
C ASP A 7 0.68 -10.26 15.71
N SER A 8 0.19 -9.88 14.53
CA SER A 8 -0.80 -10.68 13.79
C SER A 8 -0.26 -12.07 13.38
N LEU A 9 1.03 -12.19 13.03
CA LEU A 9 1.64 -13.48 12.73
C LEU A 9 1.77 -14.36 13.98
N ARG A 10 2.05 -13.77 15.14
CA ARG A 10 2.10 -14.49 16.43
C ARG A 10 0.73 -14.95 16.89
N GLU A 11 -0.30 -14.12 16.70
CA GLU A 11 -1.69 -14.46 16.98
C GLU A 11 -2.12 -15.66 16.13
N LEU A 12 -1.84 -15.64 14.83
CA LEU A 12 -2.13 -16.74 13.91
C LEU A 12 -1.39 -18.04 14.29
N ALA A 13 -0.13 -17.94 14.73
CA ALA A 13 0.62 -19.10 15.21
C ALA A 13 0.06 -19.66 16.53
N SER A 14 -0.39 -18.79 17.43
CA SER A 14 -1.03 -19.16 18.69
C SER A 14 -2.32 -19.96 18.43
N ASP A 15 -3.18 -19.48 17.55
CA ASP A 15 -4.45 -20.13 17.22
C ASP A 15 -4.25 -21.53 16.60
N LEU A 16 -3.18 -21.73 15.83
CA LEU A 16 -2.82 -23.03 15.25
C LEU A 16 -2.27 -24.00 16.31
N SER A 17 -1.59 -23.49 17.33
CA SER A 17 -1.00 -24.32 18.38
C SER A 17 -2.05 -25.05 19.24
N GLU A 18 -3.25 -24.49 19.34
CA GLU A 18 -4.39 -25.14 20.03
C GLU A 18 -4.78 -26.49 19.40
N PHE A 19 -4.52 -26.66 18.10
CA PHE A 19 -4.82 -27.90 17.37
C PHE A 19 -3.71 -28.96 17.50
N ALA A 20 -2.52 -28.58 17.95
CA ALA A 20 -1.37 -29.49 18.08
C ALA A 20 -1.42 -30.36 19.35
N SER A 21 -2.25 -29.99 20.34
CA SER A 21 -2.18 -30.55 21.70
C SER A 21 -3.18 -31.66 22.03
N GLY A 22 -4.04 -32.08 21.10
CA GLY A 22 -4.91 -33.22 21.32
C GLY A 22 -5.49 -33.75 20.01
N GLY A 23 -5.49 -35.07 19.82
CA GLY A 23 -6.09 -35.69 18.64
C GLY A 23 -7.54 -35.23 18.46
N VAL A 24 -7.77 -34.39 17.45
CA VAL A 24 -9.09 -33.82 17.19
C VAL A 24 -9.92 -34.85 16.44
N VAL A 25 -10.89 -35.45 17.12
CA VAL A 25 -11.99 -36.15 16.44
C VAL A 25 -12.91 -35.08 15.87
N LEU A 26 -12.89 -34.95 14.54
CA LEU A 26 -13.72 -33.99 13.82
C LEU A 26 -15.17 -34.49 13.77
N ASP A 27 -15.96 -34.12 14.78
CA ASP A 27 -17.42 -34.14 14.69
C ASP A 27 -17.94 -32.91 13.91
N GLY A 28 -19.22 -32.93 13.51
CA GLY A 28 -19.83 -31.83 12.75
C GLY A 28 -19.59 -30.43 13.35
N PRO A 29 -19.79 -30.23 14.66
CA PRO A 29 -19.50 -28.96 15.34
C PRO A 29 -18.02 -28.54 15.29
N ASN A 30 -17.08 -29.48 15.41
CA ASN A 30 -15.64 -29.18 15.30
C ASN A 30 -15.25 -28.82 13.87
N VAL A 31 -15.88 -29.42 12.85
CA VAL A 31 -15.70 -29.03 11.45
C VAL A 31 -16.17 -27.60 11.21
N GLU A 32 -17.33 -27.20 11.74
CA GLU A 32 -17.83 -25.82 11.62
C GLU A 32 -16.90 -24.80 12.28
N LYS A 33 -16.41 -25.11 13.49
CA LYS A 33 -15.41 -24.27 14.17
C LYS A 33 -14.11 -24.15 13.38
N LEU A 34 -13.64 -25.25 12.80
CA LEU A 34 -12.47 -25.26 11.93
C LEU A 34 -12.71 -24.40 10.68
N MET A 35 -13.87 -24.53 10.02
CA MET A 35 -14.23 -23.70 8.87
C MET A 35 -14.33 -22.21 9.21
N GLN A 36 -14.86 -21.86 10.38
CA GLN A 36 -14.88 -20.47 10.86
C GLN A 36 -13.46 -19.93 11.07
N ARG A 37 -12.58 -20.72 11.70
CA ARG A 37 -11.17 -20.34 11.91
C ARG A 37 -10.41 -20.22 10.59
N ILE A 38 -10.61 -21.12 9.63
CA ILE A 38 -10.03 -21.01 8.29
C ILE A 38 -10.47 -19.73 7.58
N ARG A 39 -11.77 -19.38 7.66
CA ARG A 39 -12.26 -18.11 7.10
C ARG A 39 -11.61 -16.90 7.78
N HIS A 40 -11.54 -16.92 9.11
CA HIS A 40 -10.89 -15.87 9.87
C HIS A 40 -9.42 -15.70 9.49
N PHE A 41 -8.68 -16.79 9.30
CA PHE A 41 -7.30 -16.73 8.80
C PHE A 41 -7.21 -16.17 7.38
N GLY A 42 -8.17 -16.49 6.51
CA GLY A 42 -8.27 -15.90 5.18
C GLY A 42 -8.39 -14.37 5.25
N ASP A 43 -9.25 -13.86 6.14
CA ASP A 43 -9.45 -12.42 6.34
C ASP A 43 -8.19 -11.74 6.88
N LEU A 44 -7.50 -12.36 7.85
CA LEU A 44 -6.24 -11.87 8.40
C LEU A 44 -5.13 -11.84 7.34
N ALA A 45 -5.02 -12.88 6.52
CA ALA A 45 -4.04 -12.95 5.43
C ALA A 45 -4.29 -11.86 4.39
N LEU A 46 -5.54 -11.63 3.99
CA LEU A 46 -5.91 -10.56 3.05
C LEU A 46 -5.58 -9.18 3.63
N ALA A 47 -5.90 -8.93 4.90
CA ALA A 47 -5.57 -7.69 5.58
C ALA A 47 -4.05 -7.44 5.61
N LEU A 48 -3.27 -8.50 5.82
CA LEU A 48 -1.81 -8.46 5.81
C LEU A 48 -1.27 -8.13 4.42
N GLU A 49 -1.80 -8.77 3.37
CA GLU A 49 -1.43 -8.51 1.98
C GLU A 49 -1.71 -7.05 1.58
N HIS A 50 -2.88 -6.50 1.96
CA HIS A 50 -3.20 -5.09 1.72
C HIS A 50 -2.22 -4.13 2.44
N ARG A 51 -1.76 -4.48 3.64
CA ARG A 51 -0.80 -3.66 4.39
C ARG A 51 0.58 -3.69 3.76
N VAL A 52 1.07 -4.87 3.39
CA VAL A 52 2.35 -5.05 2.70
C VAL A 52 2.33 -4.32 1.37
N SER A 53 1.27 -4.49 0.58
CA SER A 53 1.09 -3.82 -0.70
C SER A 53 1.14 -2.30 -0.56
N ARG A 54 0.40 -1.72 0.40
CA ARG A 54 0.44 -0.27 0.66
C ARG A 54 1.84 0.22 1.00
N ASN A 55 2.58 -0.49 1.85
CA ASN A 55 3.94 -0.10 2.19
C ASN A 55 4.88 -0.14 0.98
N ILE A 56 4.77 -1.17 0.13
CA ILE A 56 5.56 -1.30 -1.09
C ILE A 56 5.22 -0.16 -2.06
N TRP A 57 3.94 0.06 -2.34
CA TRP A 57 3.50 1.13 -3.24
C TRP A 57 3.90 2.52 -2.76
N ASN A 58 3.79 2.80 -1.46
CA ASN A 58 4.24 4.06 -0.89
C ASN A 58 5.76 4.23 -0.99
N GLY A 59 6.52 3.16 -0.76
CA GLY A 59 7.98 3.17 -0.92
C GLY A 59 8.39 3.43 -2.37
N LEU A 60 7.77 2.73 -3.31
CA LEU A 60 8.01 2.92 -4.75
C LEU A 60 7.61 4.32 -5.22
N ALA A 61 6.47 4.85 -4.77
CA ALA A 61 6.04 6.20 -5.09
C ALA A 61 7.02 7.26 -4.56
N ALA A 62 7.61 7.03 -3.38
CA ALA A 62 8.63 7.92 -2.84
C ALA A 62 9.91 7.91 -3.70
N THR A 63 10.38 6.73 -4.12
CA THR A 63 11.56 6.61 -4.99
C THR A 63 11.32 7.20 -6.38
N GLU A 64 10.16 6.94 -6.99
CA GLU A 64 9.80 7.52 -8.29
C GLU A 64 9.70 9.05 -8.22
N ARG A 65 9.19 9.58 -7.11
CA ARG A 65 9.12 11.02 -6.90
C ARG A 65 10.51 11.64 -6.83
N GLU A 66 11.43 11.03 -6.08
CA GLU A 66 12.81 11.49 -5.98
C GLU A 66 13.53 11.45 -7.35
N GLU A 67 13.29 10.41 -8.15
CA GLU A 67 13.83 10.31 -9.50
C GLU A 67 13.29 11.42 -10.42
N ARG A 68 11.98 11.67 -10.39
CA ARG A 68 11.38 12.78 -11.15
C ARG A 68 11.89 14.15 -10.72
N GLU A 69 12.09 14.35 -9.42
CA GLU A 69 12.66 15.59 -8.89
C GLU A 69 14.11 15.79 -9.39
N ARG A 70 14.92 14.72 -9.39
CA ARG A 70 16.28 14.74 -9.98
C ARG A 70 16.28 15.02 -11.48
N GLU A 71 15.39 14.38 -12.23
CA GLU A 71 15.26 14.59 -13.67
C GLU A 71 14.82 16.02 -13.99
N THR A 72 13.83 16.55 -13.26
CA THR A 72 13.38 17.94 -13.39
C THR A 72 14.52 18.91 -13.11
N ALA A 73 15.30 18.68 -12.06
CA ALA A 73 16.44 19.53 -11.73
C ALA A 73 17.51 19.51 -12.85
N ALA A 74 17.78 18.35 -13.45
CA ALA A 74 18.70 18.23 -14.57
C ALA A 74 18.20 18.99 -15.82
N ILE A 75 16.90 18.91 -16.13
CA ILE A 75 16.29 19.65 -17.24
C ILE A 75 16.40 21.16 -17.00
N LEU A 76 16.08 21.63 -15.79
CA LEU A 76 16.19 23.05 -15.44
C LEU A 76 17.63 23.56 -15.53
N ALA A 77 18.60 22.75 -15.11
CA ALA A 77 20.02 23.08 -15.27
C ALA A 77 20.41 23.22 -16.74
N ALA A 78 19.98 22.29 -17.61
CA ALA A 78 20.25 22.34 -19.05
C ALA A 78 19.59 23.55 -19.75
N VAL A 79 18.41 23.99 -19.29
CA VAL A 79 17.77 25.23 -19.79
C VAL A 79 18.57 26.47 -19.41
N ALA A 80 19.23 26.48 -18.25
CA ALA A 80 20.00 27.62 -17.77
C ALA A 80 21.39 27.77 -18.45
N GLU A 81 21.82 26.79 -19.26
CA GLU A 81 23.11 26.86 -19.95
C GLU A 81 23.13 27.90 -21.08
N PRO A 82 24.21 28.70 -21.22
CA PRO A 82 24.35 29.66 -22.32
C PRO A 82 24.36 28.95 -23.68
N GLY A 83 23.42 29.30 -24.56
CA GLY A 83 23.28 28.68 -25.88
C GLY A 83 22.45 27.39 -25.90
N SER A 84 21.76 27.07 -24.81
CA SER A 84 20.84 25.94 -24.72
C SER A 84 19.76 25.98 -25.81
N ASN A 85 19.48 24.82 -26.40
CA ASN A 85 18.40 24.60 -27.35
C ASN A 85 17.13 24.02 -26.68
N VAL A 86 17.12 23.90 -25.34
CA VAL A 86 15.98 23.39 -24.57
C VAL A 86 15.06 24.56 -24.21
N THR A 87 13.80 24.49 -24.64
CA THR A 87 12.78 25.50 -24.34
C THR A 87 11.65 24.88 -23.53
N LEU A 88 11.34 25.47 -22.37
CA LEU A 88 10.18 25.05 -21.58
C LEU A 88 8.90 25.53 -22.27
N LEU A 89 7.95 24.62 -22.49
CA LEU A 89 6.61 24.99 -22.93
C LEU A 89 5.92 25.80 -21.83
N PRO A 90 5.17 26.86 -22.16
CA PRO A 90 4.40 27.59 -21.16
C PRO A 90 3.42 26.64 -20.47
N GLY A 91 3.45 26.62 -19.13
CA GLY A 91 2.57 25.77 -18.35
C GLY A 91 1.11 26.16 -18.57
N LEU A 92 0.25 25.19 -18.93
CA LEU A 92 -1.19 25.38 -18.86
C LEU A 92 -1.60 25.55 -17.40
N GLU A 93 -2.30 26.65 -17.09
CA GLU A 93 -2.94 26.81 -15.80
C GLU A 93 -3.92 25.65 -15.59
N ARG A 94 -3.79 24.95 -14.46
CA ARG A 94 -4.71 23.87 -14.11
C ARG A 94 -6.09 24.50 -13.91
N PRO A 95 -7.15 24.05 -14.60
CA PRO A 95 -8.43 24.75 -14.63
C PRO A 95 -9.16 24.82 -13.27
N PHE A 96 -8.69 24.12 -12.23
CA PHE A 96 -9.30 24.13 -10.91
C PHE A 96 -8.23 23.97 -9.81
N SER A 97 -7.73 25.08 -9.26
CA SER A 97 -6.93 25.05 -8.02
C SER A 97 -7.79 25.12 -6.75
N ASP A 98 -9.05 25.56 -6.85
CA ASP A 98 -9.85 25.93 -5.68
C ASP A 98 -11.19 25.16 -5.61
N GLY A 99 -11.14 23.84 -5.77
CA GLY A 99 -12.06 22.87 -5.14
C GLY A 99 -13.59 23.08 -5.12
N ARG A 100 -14.20 23.94 -5.95
CA ARG A 100 -15.66 24.08 -6.03
C ARG A 100 -16.13 24.12 -7.48
N PRO A 101 -17.08 23.25 -7.90
CA PRO A 101 -17.79 23.46 -9.14
C PRO A 101 -18.70 24.69 -8.98
N GLU A 102 -18.60 25.65 -9.90
CA GLU A 102 -19.64 26.66 -10.05
C GLU A 102 -20.93 25.95 -10.43
N THR A 103 -21.90 25.97 -9.52
CA THR A 103 -23.28 25.65 -9.83
C THR A 103 -23.77 26.67 -10.84
N LEU A 104 -23.80 26.28 -12.11
CA LEU A 104 -24.51 27.03 -13.16
C LEU A 104 -26.00 26.99 -12.81
N SER A 105 -26.52 28.16 -12.42
CA SER A 105 -27.95 28.46 -12.30
C SER A 105 -28.47 29.00 -13.63
#